data_AF-A0A7R9Y191-F1
#
_entry.id   AF-A0A7R9Y191-F1
#
_cell.length_a   1.000
_cell.length_b   1.000
_cell.length_c   1.000
_cell.angle_alpha   90.00
_cell.angle_beta   90.00
_cell.angle_gamma   90.00
#
_symmetry.space_group_name_H-M   'P 1'
#
loop_
_entity.id
_entity.type
_entity.pdbx_description
1 polymer ?
#
loop_
_entity_poly.entity_id
_entity_poly.type
_entity_poly.pdbx_seq_one_letter_code
_entity_poly.pdbx_strand_id
1 'polypeptide(L)'
;LSPKERAAMAMALAKSLDAATSEHVGAAVAALNASNGSLAALLDALQAASRACGLGLRAMDKKSERQAVHAQKSLLLAALEREDDPAAALATAVQLLYARHRGVLLQAPGKKLGVAIEALRSELGDERTDALLGFHGNVVKLLVARAKDEEAGANEVLAALEASMGELKTVASDSGGASS
;
A
#
# COMPACT_ATOMS: atom_id res chain seq x y z
N LEU A 1 -17.60 -4.52 1.82
CA LEU A 1 -17.15 -5.86 1.37
C LEU A 1 -16.25 -6.47 2.43
N SER A 2 -16.77 -7.42 3.20
CA SER A 2 -16.01 -8.23 4.14
C SER A 2 -14.98 -9.13 3.42
N PRO A 3 -13.92 -9.61 4.09
CA PRO A 3 -12.99 -10.59 3.49
C PRO A 3 -13.71 -11.83 2.94
N LYS A 4 -14.76 -12.28 3.63
CA LYS A 4 -15.58 -13.42 3.24
C LYS A 4 -16.36 -13.16 1.94
N GLU A 5 -16.93 -11.97 1.79
CA GLU A 5 -17.65 -11.57 0.58
C GLU A 5 -16.72 -11.47 -0.63
N ARG A 6 -15.51 -10.92 -0.45
CA ARG A 6 -14.50 -10.85 -1.52
C ARG A 6 -14.06 -12.24 -1.98
N ALA A 7 -13.80 -13.15 -1.05
CA ALA A 7 -13.44 -14.53 -1.37
C ALA A 7 -14.59 -15.26 -2.09
N ALA A 8 -15.83 -15.08 -1.64
CA ALA A 8 -17.00 -15.68 -2.29
C ALA A 8 -17.18 -15.18 -3.74
N MET A 9 -17.01 -13.87 -3.97
CA MET A 9 -17.11 -13.28 -5.31
C MET A 9 -15.99 -13.75 -6.24
N ALA A 10 -14.75 -13.81 -5.75
CA ALA A 10 -13.62 -14.34 -6.51
C ALA A 10 -13.80 -15.82 -6.89
N MET A 11 -14.33 -16.63 -5.97
CA MET A 11 -14.65 -18.03 -6.24
C MET A 11 -15.82 -18.20 -7.21
N ALA A 12 -16.81 -17.31 -7.19
CA ALA A 12 -17.91 -17.33 -8.15
C ALA A 12 -17.41 -17.03 -9.58
N LEU A 13 -16.50 -16.07 -9.73
CA LEU A 13 -15.85 -15.76 -11.01
C LEU A 13 -14.96 -16.91 -11.50
N ALA A 14 -14.23 -17.58 -10.61
CA ALA A 14 -13.44 -18.76 -10.98
C ALA A 14 -14.33 -19.87 -11.57
N LYS A 15 -15.51 -20.09 -10.96
CA LYS A 15 -16.48 -21.11 -11.39
C LYS A 15 -17.20 -20.80 -12.70
N SER A 16 -17.16 -19.56 -13.20
CA SER A 16 -17.73 -19.22 -14.51
C SER A 16 -16.81 -19.57 -15.68
N LEU A 17 -15.58 -20.02 -15.41
CA LEU A 17 -14.60 -20.44 -16.41
C LEU A 17 -14.81 -21.92 -16.77
N ASP A 18 -14.14 -22.38 -17.84
CA ASP A 18 -14.12 -23.80 -18.17
C ASP A 18 -13.48 -24.63 -17.04
N ALA A 19 -13.76 -25.93 -17.00
CA ALA A 19 -13.36 -26.80 -15.90
C ALA A 19 -11.84 -26.82 -15.64
N ALA A 20 -11.02 -26.77 -16.69
CA ALA A 20 -9.56 -26.80 -16.57
C ALA A 20 -9.04 -25.46 -16.02
N THR A 21 -9.59 -24.33 -16.46
CA THR A 21 -9.19 -23.01 -15.98
C THR A 21 -9.73 -22.71 -14.57
N SER A 22 -10.95 -23.13 -14.27
CA SER A 22 -11.60 -22.93 -12.97
C SER A 22 -10.82 -23.55 -11.81
N GLU A 23 -10.18 -24.70 -12.01
CA GLU A 23 -9.38 -25.37 -10.99
C GLU A 23 -8.15 -24.52 -10.62
N HIS A 24 -7.37 -24.11 -11.63
CA HIS A 24 -6.14 -23.36 -11.43
C HIS A 24 -6.42 -21.95 -10.88
N VAL A 25 -7.45 -21.27 -11.39
CA VAL A 25 -7.86 -19.96 -10.88
C VAL A 25 -8.40 -20.07 -9.45
N GLY A 26 -9.17 -21.12 -9.13
CA GLY A 26 -9.63 -21.40 -7.77
C GLY A 26 -8.48 -21.63 -6.80
N ALA A 27 -7.45 -22.37 -7.21
CA ALA A 27 -6.24 -22.59 -6.42
C ALA A 27 -5.47 -21.28 -6.16
N ALA A 28 -5.33 -20.42 -7.17
CA ALA A 28 -4.70 -19.10 -7.01
C ALA A 28 -5.50 -18.20 -6.06
N VAL A 29 -6.83 -18.19 -6.16
CA VAL A 29 -7.71 -17.46 -5.23
C VAL A 29 -7.59 -17.99 -3.81
N ALA A 30 -7.52 -19.31 -3.63
CA ALA A 30 -7.34 -19.91 -2.31
C ALA A 30 -5.96 -19.55 -1.70
N ALA A 31 -4.89 -19.64 -2.49
CA ALA A 31 -3.55 -19.27 -2.07
C ALA A 31 -3.44 -17.79 -1.66
N LEU A 32 -4.13 -16.90 -2.39
CA LEU A 32 -4.18 -15.46 -2.06
C LEU A 32 -4.90 -15.18 -0.73
N ASN A 33 -5.93 -15.96 -0.41
CA ASN A 33 -6.72 -15.78 0.80
C ASN A 33 -6.16 -16.55 2.01
N ALA A 34 -5.14 -17.39 1.83
CA ALA A 34 -4.53 -18.13 2.92
C ALA A 34 -3.71 -17.18 3.82
N SER A 35 -4.14 -17.00 5.07
CA SER A 35 -3.50 -16.10 6.04
C SER A 35 -2.03 -16.40 6.33
N ASN A 36 -1.57 -17.64 6.07
CA ASN A 36 -0.20 -18.12 6.29
C ASN A 36 0.44 -18.67 4.99
N GLY A 37 -0.09 -18.32 3.82
CA GLY A 37 0.45 -18.80 2.55
C GLY A 37 1.86 -18.26 2.30
N SER A 38 2.78 -19.10 1.82
CA SER A 38 4.08 -18.60 1.36
C SER A 38 3.92 -17.84 0.05
N LEU A 39 4.67 -16.75 -0.13
CA LEU A 39 4.68 -16.00 -1.39
C LEU A 39 5.03 -16.90 -2.58
N ALA A 40 5.92 -17.87 -2.38
CA ALA A 40 6.27 -18.86 -3.40
C ALA A 40 5.04 -19.68 -3.85
N ALA A 41 4.26 -20.20 -2.91
CA ALA A 41 3.06 -20.98 -3.23
C ALA A 41 2.00 -20.14 -3.97
N LEU A 42 1.87 -18.86 -3.61
CA LEU A 42 0.99 -17.93 -4.33
C LEU A 42 1.48 -17.69 -5.76
N LEU A 43 2.78 -17.45 -5.96
CA LEU A 43 3.36 -17.21 -7.28
C LEU A 43 3.23 -18.45 -8.18
N ASP A 44 3.45 -19.64 -7.64
CA ASP A 44 3.28 -20.89 -8.38
C ASP A 44 1.82 -21.10 -8.80
N ALA A 45 0.87 -20.86 -7.88
CA ALA A 45 -0.55 -20.98 -8.18
C ALA A 45 -1.02 -19.94 -9.23
N LEU A 46 -0.54 -18.69 -9.12
CA LEU A 46 -0.81 -17.65 -10.13
C LEU A 46 -0.22 -18.01 -11.49
N GLN A 47 1.00 -18.55 -11.52
CA GLN A 47 1.64 -18.95 -12.77
C GLN A 47 0.88 -20.10 -13.43
N ALA A 48 0.41 -21.08 -12.66
CA ALA A 48 -0.42 -22.16 -13.16
C ALA A 48 -1.78 -21.65 -13.69
N ALA A 49 -2.44 -20.74 -12.96
CA ALA A 49 -3.68 -20.09 -13.40
C ALA A 49 -3.49 -19.30 -14.70
N SER A 50 -2.39 -18.55 -14.83
CA SER A 50 -2.11 -17.80 -16.05
C SER A 50 -1.94 -18.70 -17.26
N ARG A 51 -1.22 -19.82 -17.10
CA ARG A 51 -1.01 -20.80 -18.18
C ARG A 51 -2.33 -21.43 -18.63
N ALA A 52 -3.22 -21.74 -17.69
CA ALA A 52 -4.55 -22.25 -17.99
C ALA A 52 -5.38 -21.23 -18.79
N CYS A 53 -5.24 -19.93 -18.49
CA CYS A 53 -5.84 -18.83 -19.26
C CYS A 53 -5.11 -18.52 -20.59
N GLY A 54 -4.07 -19.28 -20.98
CA GLY A 54 -3.26 -18.99 -22.16
C GLY A 54 -2.34 -17.77 -22.02
N LEU A 55 -2.13 -17.28 -20.79
CA LEU A 55 -1.30 -16.13 -20.48
C LEU A 55 0.07 -16.58 -19.93
N GLY A 56 1.13 -15.90 -20.35
CA GLY A 56 2.45 -16.03 -19.72
C GLY A 56 2.62 -14.95 -18.67
N LEU A 57 2.45 -15.28 -17.39
CA LEU A 57 2.95 -14.40 -16.32
C LEU A 57 4.48 -14.50 -16.29
N ARG A 58 5.15 -13.43 -16.75
CA ARG A 58 6.60 -13.29 -16.65
C ARG A 58 6.91 -12.32 -15.52
N ALA A 59 7.81 -12.71 -14.63
CA ALA A 59 8.40 -11.77 -13.69
C ALA A 59 9.00 -10.61 -14.48
N MET A 60 8.78 -9.39 -14.00
CA MET A 60 9.41 -8.22 -14.59
C MET A 60 10.92 -8.39 -14.47
N ASP A 61 11.66 -8.07 -15.54
CA ASP A 61 13.11 -8.02 -15.42
C ASP A 61 13.52 -6.79 -14.58
N LYS A 62 14.70 -6.84 -13.97
CA LYS A 62 15.21 -5.78 -13.10
C LYS A 62 15.26 -4.40 -13.76
N LYS A 63 15.34 -4.31 -15.09
CA LYS A 63 15.33 -3.02 -15.80
C LYS A 63 13.90 -2.48 -15.85
N SER A 64 12.94 -3.31 -16.23
CA SER A 64 11.52 -2.96 -16.26
C SER A 64 10.99 -2.57 -14.86
N GLU A 65 11.39 -3.28 -13.81
CA GLU A 65 11.02 -2.93 -12.43
C GLU A 65 11.53 -1.55 -12.04
N ARG A 66 12.82 -1.28 -12.30
CA ARG A 66 13.42 0.03 -12.03
C ARG A 66 12.75 1.16 -12.80
N GLN A 67 12.38 0.92 -14.06
CA GLN A 67 11.64 1.89 -14.87
C GLN A 67 10.25 2.18 -14.30
N ALA A 68 9.52 1.14 -13.89
CA ALA A 68 8.20 1.30 -13.29
C ALA A 68 8.27 2.10 -11.97
N VAL A 69 9.24 1.78 -11.10
CA VAL A 69 9.47 2.52 -9.86
C VAL A 69 9.82 3.98 -10.14
N HIS A 70 10.68 4.24 -11.13
CA HIS A 70 11.03 5.60 -11.52
C HIS A 70 9.82 6.39 -12.01
N ALA A 71 9.01 5.84 -12.91
CA ALA A 71 7.80 6.49 -13.41
C ALA A 71 6.81 6.78 -12.26
N GLN A 72 6.65 5.82 -11.35
CA GLN A 72 5.72 5.95 -10.23
C GLN A 72 6.16 7.02 -9.22
N LYS A 73 7.47 7.23 -9.00
CA LYS A 73 7.96 8.32 -8.12
C LYS A 73 7.43 9.69 -8.53
N SER A 74 7.48 10.00 -9.83
CA SER A 74 7.00 11.28 -10.36
C SER A 74 5.49 11.43 -10.18
N LEU A 75 4.72 10.36 -10.41
CA LEU A 75 3.27 10.36 -10.21
C LEU A 75 2.90 10.51 -8.74
N LEU A 76 3.57 9.79 -7.85
CA LEU A 76 3.35 9.86 -6.40
C LEU A 76 3.69 11.24 -5.84
N LEU A 77 4.76 11.88 -6.32
CA LEU A 77 5.11 13.23 -5.92
C LEU A 77 4.03 14.24 -6.34
N ALA A 78 3.61 14.21 -7.61
CA ALA A 78 2.55 15.09 -8.10
C ALA A 78 1.19 14.84 -7.41
N ALA A 79 0.88 13.58 -7.12
CA ALA A 79 -0.31 13.21 -6.35
C ALA A 79 -0.25 13.77 -4.92
N LEU A 80 0.89 13.60 -4.25
CA LEU A 80 1.09 14.09 -2.89
C LEU A 80 0.99 15.62 -2.78
N GLU A 81 1.53 16.34 -3.76
CA GLU A 81 1.44 17.81 -3.81
C GLU A 81 -0.01 18.29 -3.85
N ARG A 82 -0.86 17.61 -4.64
CA ARG A 82 -2.27 17.92 -4.84
C ARG A 82 -3.23 17.32 -3.82
N GLU A 83 -2.72 16.48 -2.92
CA GLU A 83 -3.57 15.78 -1.95
C GLU A 83 -3.88 16.67 -0.76
N ASP A 84 -5.17 16.73 -0.41
CA ASP A 84 -5.72 17.53 0.68
C ASP A 84 -6.24 16.65 1.81
N ASP A 85 -6.62 15.39 1.53
CA ASP A 85 -7.03 14.47 2.59
C ASP A 85 -5.80 13.93 3.35
N PRO A 86 -5.71 14.12 4.68
CA PRO A 86 -4.55 13.69 5.45
C PRO A 86 -4.28 12.18 5.40
N ALA A 87 -5.33 11.35 5.34
CA ALA A 87 -5.17 9.91 5.31
C ALA A 87 -4.60 9.44 3.96
N ALA A 88 -5.11 9.99 2.86
CA ALA A 88 -4.61 9.75 1.51
C ALA A 88 -3.19 10.31 1.32
N ALA A 89 -2.91 11.50 1.87
CA ALA A 89 -1.58 12.10 1.82
C ALA A 89 -0.55 11.24 2.53
N LEU A 90 -0.86 10.75 3.74
CA LEU A 90 0.02 9.83 4.47
C LEU A 90 0.27 8.54 3.68
N ALA A 91 -0.78 7.95 3.11
CA ALA A 91 -0.64 6.73 2.33
C ALA A 91 0.26 6.95 1.11
N THR A 92 0.06 8.04 0.37
CA THR A 92 0.88 8.41 -0.80
C THR A 92 2.32 8.73 -0.40
N ALA A 93 2.53 9.44 0.71
CA ALA A 93 3.85 9.77 1.25
C ALA A 93 4.65 8.51 1.60
N VAL A 94 4.05 7.55 2.31
CA VAL A 94 4.72 6.28 2.65
C VAL A 94 5.08 5.49 1.39
N GLN A 95 4.21 5.47 0.37
CA GLN A 95 4.53 4.82 -0.91
C GLN A 95 5.73 5.49 -1.60
N LEU A 96 5.78 6.82 -1.60
CA LEU A 96 6.86 7.59 -2.20
C LEU A 96 8.19 7.33 -1.47
N LEU A 97 8.18 7.27 -0.14
CA LEU A 97 9.35 6.98 0.67
C LEU A 97 9.91 5.58 0.39
N TYR A 98 9.05 4.56 0.29
CA TYR A 98 9.48 3.20 -0.10
C TYR A 98 10.04 3.16 -1.52
N ALA A 99 9.41 3.84 -2.46
CA ALA A 99 9.91 3.94 -3.82
C ALA A 99 11.30 4.60 -3.86
N ARG A 100 11.52 5.64 -3.04
CA ARG A 100 12.77 6.39 -2.96
C ARG A 100 13.90 5.60 -2.29
N HIS A 101 13.70 5.15 -1.06
CA HIS A 101 14.76 4.54 -0.25
C HIS A 101 15.01 3.07 -0.57
N ARG A 102 13.98 2.33 -0.97
CA ARG A 102 14.07 0.88 -1.18
C ARG A 102 13.88 0.46 -2.63
N GLY A 103 13.50 1.38 -3.51
CA GLY A 103 13.28 1.08 -4.91
C GLY A 103 12.11 0.12 -5.16
N VAL A 104 11.12 0.09 -4.25
CA VAL A 104 9.96 -0.79 -4.34
C VAL A 104 8.66 -0.01 -4.26
N LEU A 105 7.63 -0.49 -4.95
CA LEU A 105 6.28 0.07 -4.85
C LEU A 105 5.53 -0.66 -3.74
N LEU A 106 5.39 0.00 -2.59
CA LEU A 106 4.60 -0.53 -1.49
C LEU A 106 3.12 -0.22 -1.72
N GLN A 107 2.25 -1.16 -1.42
CA GLN A 107 0.83 -0.92 -1.19
C GLN A 107 0.50 -1.50 0.18
N ALA A 108 0.32 -0.63 1.17
CA ALA A 108 0.04 -1.04 2.54
C ALA A 108 -1.40 -0.66 2.91
N PRO A 109 -2.20 -1.58 3.49
CA PRO A 109 -3.47 -1.21 4.08
C PRO A 109 -3.22 -0.27 5.27
N GLY A 110 -4.13 0.67 5.53
CA GLY A 110 -3.95 1.70 6.58
C GLY A 110 -3.48 1.15 7.93
N LYS A 111 -3.99 -0.02 8.34
CA LYS A 111 -3.62 -0.71 9.60
C LYS A 111 -2.13 -1.13 9.68
N LYS A 112 -1.44 -1.18 8.55
CA LYS A 112 -0.02 -1.57 8.44
C LYS A 112 0.89 -0.39 8.11
N LEU A 113 0.35 0.81 7.92
CA LEU A 113 1.16 1.99 7.62
C LEU A 113 2.12 2.32 8.78
N GLY A 114 1.70 2.24 10.03
CA GLY A 114 2.61 2.46 11.18
C GLY A 114 3.80 1.51 11.19
N VAL A 115 3.59 0.23 10.87
CA VAL A 115 4.68 -0.77 10.76
C VAL A 115 5.59 -0.44 9.58
N ALA A 116 5.03 0.02 8.47
CA ALA A 116 5.80 0.42 7.30
C ALA A 116 6.65 1.68 7.56
N ILE A 117 6.10 2.65 8.29
CA ILE A 117 6.82 3.87 8.71
C ILE A 117 7.98 3.49 9.63
N GLU A 118 7.73 2.67 10.65
CA GLU A 118 8.75 2.20 11.59
C GLU A 118 9.88 1.46 10.87
N ALA A 119 9.55 0.69 9.84
CA ALA A 119 10.55 -0.03 9.06
C ALA A 119 11.52 0.92 8.33
N LEU A 120 11.14 2.17 8.02
CA LEU A 120 11.98 3.18 7.37
C LEU A 120 12.88 3.96 8.35
N ARG A 121 12.86 3.64 9.64
CA ARG A 121 13.58 4.38 10.68
C ARG A 121 15.07 4.53 10.39
N SER A 122 15.71 3.48 9.86
CA SER A 122 17.13 3.51 9.50
C SER A 122 17.47 4.50 8.39
N GLU A 123 16.54 4.74 7.46
CA GLU A 123 16.74 5.64 6.32
C GLU A 123 16.32 7.08 6.64
N LEU A 124 15.32 7.26 7.50
CA LEU A 124 14.76 8.57 7.84
C LEU A 124 15.40 9.18 9.09
N GLY A 125 15.88 8.38 10.03
CA GLY A 125 16.27 8.82 11.37
C GLY A 125 15.06 8.97 12.31
N ASP A 126 15.34 9.03 13.61
CA ASP A 126 14.30 8.97 14.64
C ASP A 126 13.30 10.13 14.57
N GLU A 127 13.80 11.36 14.44
CA GLU A 127 12.95 12.57 14.42
C GLU A 127 11.88 12.53 13.32
N ARG A 128 12.30 12.25 12.07
CA ARG A 128 11.38 12.17 10.93
C ARG A 128 10.44 10.97 11.04
N THR A 129 10.91 9.86 11.59
CA THR A 129 10.08 8.66 11.79
C THR A 129 9.01 8.90 12.84
N ASP A 130 9.38 9.51 13.97
CA ASP A 130 8.47 9.78 15.07
C ASP A 130 7.42 10.83 14.66
N ALA A 131 7.79 11.83 13.85
CA ALA A 131 6.85 12.77 13.24
C ALA A 131 5.80 12.06 12.36
N LEU A 132 6.23 11.15 11.48
CA LEU A 132 5.34 10.36 10.63
C LEU A 132 4.42 9.43 11.44
N LEU A 133 4.94 8.80 12.51
CA LEU A 133 4.14 7.96 13.41
C LEU A 133 3.13 8.78 14.20
N GLY A 134 3.49 9.99 14.63
CA GLY A 134 2.59 10.95 15.26
C GLY A 134 1.45 11.34 14.32
N PHE A 135 1.79 11.69 13.08
CA PHE A 135 0.82 12.00 12.02
C PHE A 135 -0.13 10.80 11.78
N HIS A 136 0.43 9.59 11.61
CA HIS A 136 -0.36 8.36 11.50
C HIS A 136 -1.30 8.17 12.70
N GLY A 137 -0.82 8.38 13.92
CA GLY A 137 -1.63 8.27 15.13
C GLY A 137 -2.83 9.21 15.11
N ASN A 138 -2.63 10.45 14.65
CA ASN A 138 -3.70 11.43 14.50
C ASN A 138 -4.68 11.07 13.36
N VAL A 139 -4.20 10.54 12.23
CA VAL A 139 -5.07 10.00 11.18
C VAL A 139 -5.96 8.88 11.73
N VAL A 140 -5.40 7.96 12.53
CA VAL A 140 -6.19 6.90 13.17
C VAL A 140 -7.24 7.49 14.12
N LYS A 141 -6.87 8.49 14.95
CA LYS A 141 -7.84 9.18 15.82
C LYS A 141 -8.97 9.82 15.03
N LEU A 142 -8.66 10.53 13.94
CA LEU A 142 -9.65 11.14 13.05
C LEU A 142 -10.64 10.10 12.51
N LEU A 143 -10.12 8.99 11.98
CA LEU A 143 -10.94 7.92 11.42
C LEU A 143 -11.84 7.26 12.48
N VAL A 144 -11.33 7.09 13.70
CA VAL A 144 -12.11 6.55 14.82
C VAL A 144 -13.19 7.53 15.29
N ALA A 145 -12.88 8.83 15.42
CA ALA A 145 -13.84 9.86 15.79
C ALA A 145 -14.97 9.98 14.76
N ARG A 146 -14.64 9.98 13.47
CA ARG A 146 -15.62 9.94 12.37
C ARG A 146 -16.49 8.67 12.40
N ALA A 147 -15.91 7.51 12.73
CA ALA A 147 -16.67 6.27 12.85
C ALA A 147 -17.61 6.23 14.06
N LYS A 148 -17.41 7.12 15.04
CA LYS A 148 -18.25 7.28 16.23
C LYS A 148 -19.20 8.48 16.15
N ASP A 149 -19.24 9.19 15.01
CA ASP A 149 -19.97 10.44 14.83
C ASP A 149 -19.60 11.56 15.84
N GLU A 150 -18.36 11.55 16.34
CA GLU A 150 -17.82 12.58 17.25
C GLU A 150 -17.29 13.80 16.47
N GLU A 151 -18.20 14.55 15.85
CA GLU A 151 -17.87 15.60 14.86
C GLU A 151 -16.94 16.71 15.39
N ALA A 152 -17.16 17.18 16.62
CA ALA A 152 -16.32 18.22 17.23
C ALA A 152 -14.87 17.76 17.43
N GLY A 153 -14.67 16.55 17.95
CA GLY A 153 -13.34 15.97 18.14
C GLY A 153 -12.67 15.60 16.80
N ALA A 154 -13.44 15.15 15.82
CA ALA A 154 -12.94 14.89 14.48
C ALA A 154 -12.41 16.16 13.80
N ASN A 155 -13.11 17.29 13.93
CA ASN A 155 -12.71 18.56 13.35
C ASN A 155 -11.44 19.15 13.99
N GLU A 156 -11.27 19.01 15.31
CA GLU A 156 -10.05 19.42 16.00
C GLU A 156 -8.83 18.62 15.52
N VAL A 157 -8.97 17.29 15.42
CA VAL A 157 -7.89 16.43 14.92
C VAL A 157 -7.60 16.69 13.44
N LEU A 158 -8.63 16.96 12.63
CA LEU A 158 -8.46 17.32 11.22
C LEU A 158 -7.65 18.61 11.06
N ALA A 159 -7.97 19.66 11.81
CA ALA A 159 -7.24 20.92 11.76
C ALA A 159 -5.77 20.76 12.15
N ALA A 160 -5.47 19.93 13.16
CA ALA A 160 -4.10 19.61 13.55
C ALA A 160 -3.34 18.81 12.47
N LEU A 161 -4.03 17.90 11.78
CA LEU A 161 -3.47 17.17 10.64
C LEU A 161 -3.17 18.11 9.48
N GLU A 162 -4.12 18.97 9.10
CA GLU A 162 -3.94 19.96 8.04
C GLU A 162 -2.75 20.90 8.32
N ALA A 163 -2.58 21.34 9.58
CA ALA A 163 -1.43 22.15 9.98
C ALA A 163 -0.07 21.44 9.83
N SER A 164 -0.04 20.10 9.98
CA SER A 164 1.19 19.29 9.86
C SER A 164 1.37 18.67 8.46
N MET A 165 0.45 18.90 7.52
CA MET A 165 0.53 18.39 6.14
C MET A 165 1.79 18.90 5.41
N GLY A 166 2.18 20.15 5.63
CA GLY A 166 3.37 20.72 5.00
C GLY A 166 4.65 19.98 5.39
N GLU A 167 4.76 19.58 6.66
CA GLU A 167 5.88 18.80 7.17
C GLU A 167 5.89 17.39 6.58
N LEU A 168 4.74 16.72 6.54
CA LEU A 168 4.59 15.41 5.87
C LEU A 168 5.06 15.47 4.40
N LYS A 169 4.58 16.46 3.64
CA LYS A 169 4.97 16.65 2.24
C LYS A 169 6.45 16.94 2.12
N THR A 170 7.03 17.70 3.04
CA THR A 170 8.48 17.99 3.07
C THR A 170 9.29 16.72 3.34
N VAL A 171 8.95 15.94 4.37
CA VAL A 171 9.64 14.68 4.69
C VAL A 171 9.59 13.68 3.54
N ALA A 172 8.46 13.59 2.84
CA ALA A 172 8.30 12.66 1.72
C ALA A 172 8.91 13.17 0.39
N SER A 173 8.97 14.48 0.19
CA SER A 173 9.54 15.11 -1.01
C SER A 173 11.03 15.37 -0.89
N ASP A 174 11.60 15.39 0.32
CA ASP A 174 13.03 15.46 0.53
C ASP A 174 13.69 14.20 -0.04
N SER A 175 14.60 14.42 -0.98
CA SER A 175 15.29 13.34 -1.68
C SER A 175 16.28 12.59 -0.80
N GLY A 176 16.54 13.09 0.42
CA GLY A 176 17.21 12.35 1.50
C GLY A 176 18.34 11.48 0.97
N GLY A 177 19.27 12.10 0.24
CA GLY A 177 20.50 11.46 -0.20
C GLY A 177 21.32 11.11 1.02
N ALA A 178 21.19 9.88 1.51
CA ALA A 178 22.20 9.28 2.35
C ALA A 178 23.45 9.11 1.46
N SER A 179 24.32 10.12 1.53
CA SER A 179 25.73 9.96 1.20
C SER A 179 26.30 8.94 2.19
N SER A 180 26.52 7.71 1.74
CA SER A 180 27.44 6.71 2.32
C SER A 180 27.65 5.61 1.29
#